data_AF-A0A8S3YKQ9-F1
#
_entry.id   AF-A0A8S3YKQ9-F1
#
_cell.length_a   1.000
_cell.length_b   1.000
_cell.length_c   1.000
_cell.angle_alpha   90.00
_cell.angle_beta   90.00
_cell.angle_gamma   90.00
#
_symmetry.space_group_name_H-M   'P 1'
#
loop_
_entity.id
_entity.type
_entity.pdbx_description
1 polymer ?
#
loop_
_entity_poly.entity_id
_entity_poly.type
_entity_poly.pdbx_seq_one_letter_code
_entity_poly.pdbx_strand_id
1 'polypeptide(L)'
;MMKEYKGRKRMKEYKGRRRMEEYKGRRRMQEYKGRKRMQEYKGRRRVQEYKGRRRVQEYKGRRRVEEYKGRRRVQEYKGRRRVEEYKGRKRMQEYKGRRRVQEYKGRRVEEYKGRRMMKEYKGRKRMKEYKGRRRMEEYKGRRRMQEYKGRKRMEEYKGRRRMKEYKRR
;
A
#
# COMPACT_ATOMS: atom_id res chain seq x y z
N MET A 1 -1.02 -18.78 23.31
CA MET A 1 -0.46 -19.66 22.26
C MET A 1 0.02 -18.82 21.07
N MET A 2 1.31 -18.44 21.08
CA MET A 2 1.93 -17.61 20.05
C MET A 2 2.06 -18.42 18.74
N LYS A 3 1.26 -18.09 17.73
CA LYS A 3 1.33 -18.80 16.43
C LYS A 3 2.33 -18.11 15.51
N GLU A 4 3.62 -18.31 15.80
CA GLU A 4 4.68 -18.03 14.83
C GLU A 4 4.60 -19.06 13.71
N TYR A 5 4.57 -18.59 12.45
CA TYR A 5 4.62 -19.47 11.29
C TYR A 5 5.87 -19.20 10.46
N LYS A 6 6.71 -20.21 10.29
CA LYS A 6 7.86 -20.20 9.38
C LYS A 6 7.55 -21.05 8.15
N GLY A 7 7.97 -20.62 6.96
CA GLY A 7 7.96 -21.46 5.74
C GLY A 7 7.15 -20.93 4.56
N ARG A 8 6.72 -21.85 3.68
CA ARG A 8 5.97 -21.54 2.44
C ARG A 8 4.50 -21.91 2.60
N LYS A 9 3.59 -21.01 2.27
CA LYS A 9 2.14 -21.29 2.26
C LYS A 9 1.51 -20.92 0.93
N ARG A 10 0.82 -21.88 0.31
CA ARG A 10 -0.09 -21.67 -0.82
C ARG A 10 -1.51 -21.91 -0.33
N MET A 11 -2.48 -21.19 -0.89
CA MET A 11 -3.89 -21.29 -0.55
C MET A 11 -4.66 -20.76 -1.74
N LYS A 12 -5.58 -21.56 -2.28
CA LYS A 12 -6.42 -21.19 -3.42
C LYS A 12 -7.43 -20.14 -2.95
N GLU A 13 -8.37 -20.55 -2.10
CA GLU A 13 -9.41 -19.67 -1.57
C GLU A 13 -9.33 -19.54 -0.04
N TYR A 14 -9.86 -18.44 0.48
CA TYR A 14 -10.19 -18.31 1.90
C TYR A 14 -11.35 -17.33 2.09
N LYS A 15 -12.39 -17.79 2.78
CA LYS A 15 -13.52 -16.97 3.26
C LYS A 15 -13.48 -16.90 4.79
N GLY A 16 -13.56 -15.70 5.36
CA GLY A 16 -13.74 -15.51 6.81
C GLY A 16 -12.75 -14.56 7.51
N ARG A 17 -12.52 -14.82 8.79
CA ARG A 17 -11.70 -13.99 9.68
C ARG A 17 -10.39 -14.69 10.05
N ARG A 18 -9.26 -14.07 9.72
CA ARG A 18 -7.93 -14.59 10.05
C ARG A 18 -7.12 -13.63 10.91
N ARG A 19 -6.67 -14.10 12.06
CA ARG A 19 -5.64 -13.47 12.90
C ARG A 19 -4.32 -14.24 12.76
N MET A 20 -3.21 -13.54 12.82
CA MET A 20 -1.85 -14.08 12.72
C MET A 20 -0.93 -13.12 13.45
N GLU A 21 -0.09 -13.64 14.32
CA GLU A 21 0.84 -12.83 15.10
C GLU A 21 2.09 -12.63 14.26
N GLU A 22 2.89 -13.67 14.06
CA GLU A 22 4.09 -13.61 13.22
C GLU A 22 4.01 -14.55 12.01
N TYR A 23 4.60 -14.12 10.91
CA TYR A 23 4.85 -14.98 9.76
C TYR A 23 6.19 -14.63 9.10
N LYS A 24 7.07 -15.63 9.01
CA LYS A 24 8.36 -15.56 8.32
C LYS A 24 8.34 -16.50 7.10
N GLY A 25 8.46 -15.95 5.89
CA GLY A 25 8.63 -16.77 4.68
C GLY A 25 7.82 -16.32 3.46
N ARG A 26 7.33 -17.27 2.66
CA ARG A 26 6.68 -17.00 1.35
C ARG A 26 5.22 -17.41 1.34
N ARG A 27 4.32 -16.47 1.09
CA ARG A 27 2.88 -16.74 0.99
C ARG A 27 2.32 -16.40 -0.39
N ARG A 28 1.63 -17.36 -1.02
CA ARG A 28 0.78 -17.17 -2.20
C ARG A 28 -0.69 -17.39 -1.82
N MET A 29 -1.58 -16.63 -2.46
CA MET A 29 -3.01 -16.60 -2.20
C MET A 29 -3.68 -16.24 -3.52
N GLN A 30 -4.58 -17.08 -4.05
CA GLN A 30 -5.36 -16.67 -5.21
C GLN A 30 -6.46 -15.72 -4.73
N GLU A 31 -7.38 -16.21 -3.91
CA GLU A 31 -8.51 -15.42 -3.43
C GLU A 31 -8.54 -15.29 -1.89
N TYR A 32 -8.96 -14.11 -1.42
CA TYR A 32 -9.29 -13.89 -0.02
C TYR A 32 -10.52 -13.00 0.11
N LYS A 33 -11.57 -13.52 0.73
CA LYS A 33 -12.79 -12.79 1.10
C LYS A 33 -12.89 -12.69 2.63
N GLY A 34 -12.85 -11.47 3.18
CA GLY A 34 -13.16 -11.23 4.59
C GLY A 34 -12.18 -10.31 5.34
N ARG A 35 -11.90 -10.64 6.62
CA ARG A 35 -11.11 -9.79 7.53
C ARG A 35 -9.79 -10.44 7.91
N LYS A 36 -8.66 -9.76 7.63
CA LYS A 36 -7.33 -10.19 8.05
C LYS A 36 -6.69 -9.22 9.03
N ARG A 37 -6.24 -9.72 10.17
CA ARG A 37 -5.31 -9.05 11.10
C ARG A 37 -3.97 -9.78 11.11
N MET A 38 -2.88 -9.02 11.14
CA MET A 38 -1.50 -9.50 11.10
C MET A 38 -0.67 -8.55 11.94
N GLN A 39 0.04 -9.03 12.96
CA GLN A 39 0.98 -8.17 13.68
C GLN A 39 2.24 -8.00 12.83
N GLU A 40 2.98 -9.07 12.61
CA GLU A 40 4.22 -9.04 11.84
C GLU A 40 4.18 -9.94 10.59
N TYR A 41 4.87 -9.50 9.54
CA TYR A 41 5.18 -10.33 8.39
C TYR A 41 6.57 -10.00 7.86
N LYS A 42 7.44 -11.01 7.82
CA LYS A 42 8.77 -10.96 7.21
C LYS A 42 8.79 -11.89 5.99
N GLY A 43 9.02 -11.35 4.79
CA GLY A 43 9.27 -12.17 3.59
C GLY A 43 8.51 -11.74 2.34
N ARG A 44 7.99 -12.71 1.55
CA ARG A 44 7.39 -12.46 0.22
C ARG A 44 5.92 -12.87 0.17
N ARG A 45 5.02 -11.92 -0.07
CA ARG A 45 3.58 -12.18 -0.25
C ARG A 45 3.10 -11.86 -1.66
N ARG A 46 2.45 -12.82 -2.32
CA ARG A 46 1.65 -12.63 -3.53
C ARG A 46 0.18 -12.88 -3.21
N VAL A 47 -0.71 -12.06 -3.76
CA VAL A 47 -2.17 -12.17 -3.65
C VAL A 47 -2.72 -11.82 -5.03
N GLN A 48 -3.54 -12.66 -5.64
CA GLN A 48 -4.25 -12.27 -6.86
C GLN A 48 -5.39 -11.35 -6.46
N GLU A 49 -6.38 -11.86 -5.73
CA GLU A 49 -7.56 -11.12 -5.32
C GLU A 49 -7.67 -10.97 -3.79
N TYR A 50 -8.06 -9.78 -3.33
CA TYR A 50 -8.45 -9.55 -1.95
C TYR A 50 -9.69 -8.67 -1.85
N LYS A 51 -10.78 -9.25 -1.35
CA LYS A 51 -12.03 -8.55 -1.00
C LYS A 51 -12.16 -8.44 0.52
N GLY A 52 -12.19 -7.22 1.06
CA GLY A 52 -12.56 -6.95 2.45
C GLY A 52 -11.59 -6.05 3.24
N ARG A 53 -11.36 -6.38 4.51
CA ARG A 53 -10.61 -5.54 5.47
C ARG A 53 -9.27 -6.17 5.83
N ARG A 54 -8.16 -5.45 5.65
CA ARG A 54 -6.82 -5.89 6.07
C ARG A 54 -6.18 -4.89 7.02
N ARG A 55 -5.76 -5.37 8.19
CA ARG A 55 -4.91 -4.67 9.15
C ARG A 55 -3.56 -5.39 9.26
N VAL A 56 -2.47 -4.62 9.18
CA VAL A 56 -1.09 -5.10 9.38
C VAL A 56 -0.39 -4.11 10.30
N GLN A 57 0.28 -4.54 11.36
CA GLN A 57 1.13 -3.63 12.12
C GLN A 57 2.43 -3.43 11.36
N GLU A 58 3.23 -4.49 11.21
CA GLU A 58 4.50 -4.45 10.52
C GLU A 58 4.54 -5.36 9.28
N TYR A 59 5.19 -4.87 8.21
CA TYR A 59 5.53 -5.68 7.05
C TYR A 59 6.94 -5.37 6.57
N LYS A 60 7.82 -6.36 6.63
CA LYS A 60 9.18 -6.36 6.08
C LYS A 60 9.24 -7.28 4.86
N GLY A 61 9.56 -6.73 3.68
CA GLY A 61 9.88 -7.52 2.48
C GLY A 61 9.12 -7.12 1.21
N ARG A 62 8.67 -8.12 0.43
CA ARG A 62 8.10 -7.92 -0.93
C ARG A 62 6.63 -8.33 -1.00
N ARG A 63 5.77 -7.38 -1.35
CA ARG A 63 4.34 -7.62 -1.58
C ARG A 63 3.93 -7.34 -3.02
N ARG A 64 3.28 -8.30 -3.67
CA ARG A 64 2.52 -8.14 -4.92
C ARG A 64 1.04 -8.39 -4.64
N VAL A 65 0.19 -7.59 -5.26
CA VAL A 65 -1.28 -7.72 -5.23
C VAL A 65 -1.76 -7.36 -6.62
N GLU A 66 -2.55 -8.22 -7.27
CA GLU A 66 -3.18 -7.90 -8.55
C GLU A 66 -4.38 -7.02 -8.25
N GLU A 67 -5.39 -7.54 -7.55
CA GLU A 67 -6.61 -6.80 -7.19
C GLU A 67 -6.78 -6.63 -5.67
N TYR A 68 -7.23 -5.44 -5.25
CA TYR A 68 -7.67 -5.20 -3.88
C TYR A 68 -8.94 -4.33 -3.83
N LYS A 69 -10.03 -4.92 -3.34
CA LYS A 69 -11.29 -4.23 -3.04
C LYS A 69 -11.49 -4.13 -1.52
N GLY A 70 -11.56 -2.91 -0.99
CA GLY A 70 -11.99 -2.64 0.39
C GLY A 70 -11.07 -1.74 1.21
N ARG A 71 -10.84 -2.09 2.49
CA ARG A 71 -10.13 -1.23 3.46
C ARG A 71 -8.80 -1.82 3.91
N ARG A 72 -7.70 -1.10 3.70
CA ARG A 72 -6.36 -1.51 4.15
C ARG A 72 -5.79 -0.51 5.14
N ARG A 73 -5.40 -1.00 6.33
CA ARG A 73 -4.60 -0.27 7.32
C ARG A 73 -3.25 -0.98 7.48
N VAL A 74 -2.18 -0.21 7.46
CA VAL A 74 -0.82 -0.68 7.73
C VAL A 74 -0.14 0.37 8.61
N GLN A 75 0.50 -0.01 9.71
CA GLN A 75 1.28 0.94 10.49
C GLN A 75 2.62 1.17 9.79
N GLU A 76 3.43 0.11 9.68
CA GLU A 76 4.75 0.18 9.06
C GLU A 76 4.88 -0.75 7.85
N TYR A 77 5.57 -0.26 6.81
CA TYR A 77 5.99 -1.09 5.68
C TYR A 77 7.41 -0.76 5.26
N LYS A 78 8.29 -1.75 5.36
CA LYS A 78 9.68 -1.72 4.86
C LYS A 78 9.82 -2.66 3.65
N GLY A 79 10.16 -2.11 2.48
CA GLY A 79 10.55 -2.90 1.30
C GLY A 79 9.83 -2.53 -0.01
N ARG A 80 9.48 -3.55 -0.81
CA ARG A 80 8.94 -3.36 -2.18
C ARG A 80 7.46 -3.74 -2.25
N ARG A 81 6.62 -2.84 -2.75
CA ARG A 81 5.19 -3.09 -2.98
C ARG A 81 4.82 -2.83 -4.44
N ARG A 82 4.19 -3.82 -5.07
CA ARG A 82 3.49 -3.68 -6.36
C ARG A 82 2.00 -3.94 -6.15
N VAL A 83 1.17 -3.14 -6.80
CA VAL A 83 -0.29 -3.26 -6.83
C VAL A 83 -0.73 -2.94 -8.25
N GLU A 84 -1.54 -3.78 -8.87
CA GLU A 84 -2.12 -3.46 -10.19
C GLU A 84 -3.34 -2.60 -9.95
N GLU A 85 -4.38 -3.14 -9.31
CA GLU A 85 -5.61 -2.42 -9.00
C GLU A 85 -5.84 -2.25 -7.49
N TYR A 86 -6.36 -1.07 -7.11
CA TYR A 86 -6.85 -0.84 -5.75
C TYR A 86 -8.12 0.01 -5.76
N LYS A 87 -9.22 -0.58 -5.29
CA LYS A 87 -10.50 0.10 -5.05
C LYS A 87 -10.79 0.19 -3.55
N GLY A 88 -10.84 1.41 -3.00
CA GLY A 88 -11.32 1.67 -1.65
C GLY A 88 -10.44 2.59 -0.79
N ARG A 89 -10.31 2.28 0.51
CA ARG A 89 -9.64 3.16 1.50
C ARG A 89 -8.33 2.57 1.97
N LYS A 90 -7.24 3.31 1.85
CA LYS A 90 -5.91 2.92 2.33
C LYS A 90 -5.37 3.92 3.35
N ARG A 91 -5.10 3.47 4.57
CA ARG A 91 -4.30 4.19 5.57
C ARG A 91 -2.96 3.48 5.73
N MET A 92 -1.88 4.23 5.62
CA MET A 92 -0.53 3.82 5.98
C MET A 92 0.00 4.87 6.93
N GLN A 93 0.64 4.51 8.05
CA GLN A 93 1.38 5.50 8.82
C GLN A 93 2.70 5.74 8.09
N GLU A 94 3.56 4.72 8.06
CA GLU A 94 4.89 4.84 7.48
C GLU A 94 5.13 3.87 6.31
N TYR A 95 5.83 4.34 5.28
CA TYR A 95 6.35 3.50 4.22
C TYR A 95 7.80 3.84 3.90
N LYS A 96 8.69 2.86 4.01
CA LYS A 96 10.10 2.93 3.60
C LYS A 96 10.34 1.96 2.42
N GLY A 97 10.73 2.49 1.26
CA GLY A 97 11.22 1.68 0.12
C GLY A 97 10.62 2.03 -1.25
N ARG A 98 10.32 1.02 -2.07
CA ARG A 98 9.86 1.21 -3.47
C ARG A 98 8.41 0.79 -3.66
N ARG A 99 7.56 1.68 -4.20
CA ARG A 99 6.15 1.38 -4.47
C ARG A 99 5.78 1.66 -5.92
N ARG A 100 5.18 0.65 -6.58
CA ARG A 100 4.49 0.80 -7.87
C ARG A 100 3.01 0.51 -7.70
N VAL A 101 2.17 1.32 -8.33
CA VAL A 101 0.72 1.13 -8.42
C VAL A 101 0.31 1.46 -9.85
N GLN A 102 -0.43 0.59 -10.54
CA GLN A 102 -0.99 0.96 -11.84
C GLN A 102 -2.22 1.82 -11.60
N GLU A 103 -3.28 1.27 -11.01
CA GLU A 103 -4.53 1.99 -10.77
C GLU A 103 -4.83 2.15 -9.28
N TYR A 104 -5.39 3.30 -8.91
CA TYR A 104 -5.94 3.51 -7.57
C TYR A 104 -7.21 4.35 -7.60
N LYS A 105 -8.32 3.78 -7.15
CA LYS A 105 -9.60 4.45 -6.94
C LYS A 105 -9.92 4.54 -5.45
N GLY A 106 -9.98 5.76 -4.90
CA GLY A 106 -10.52 6.02 -3.56
C GLY A 106 -9.69 6.97 -2.67
N ARG A 107 -9.57 6.63 -1.37
CA ARG A 107 -8.95 7.52 -0.36
C ARG A 107 -7.63 6.99 0.16
N ARG A 108 -6.58 7.81 0.19
CA ARG A 108 -5.24 7.43 0.67
C ARG A 108 -4.65 8.43 1.67
N VAL A 109 -4.11 7.92 2.76
CA VAL A 109 -3.33 8.67 3.78
C VAL A 109 -2.00 7.96 4.03
N GLU A 110 -0.88 8.67 3.98
CA GLU A 110 0.45 8.13 4.29
C GLU A 110 1.55 9.19 4.54
N GLU A 111 2.58 8.79 5.26
CA GLU A 111 3.96 9.29 5.16
C GLU A 111 4.78 8.32 4.30
N TYR A 112 5.83 8.81 3.63
CA TYR A 112 6.55 8.02 2.65
C TYR A 112 8.01 8.43 2.48
N LYS A 113 8.92 7.47 2.63
CA LYS A 113 10.35 7.58 2.30
C LYS A 113 10.71 6.59 1.17
N GLY A 114 11.21 7.08 0.04
CA GLY A 114 11.76 6.27 -1.04
C GLY A 114 11.23 6.61 -2.44
N ARG A 115 10.99 5.58 -3.29
CA ARG A 115 10.61 5.78 -4.71
C ARG A 115 9.19 5.31 -5.00
N ARG A 116 8.33 6.23 -5.44
CA ARG A 116 6.95 5.93 -5.81
C ARG A 116 6.68 6.18 -7.29
N MET A 117 6.09 5.19 -7.94
CA MET A 117 5.50 5.30 -9.27
C MET A 117 4.01 4.98 -9.18
N MET A 118 3.21 5.73 -9.92
CA MET A 118 1.76 5.58 -9.99
C MET A 118 1.31 5.95 -11.40
N LYS A 119 0.61 5.06 -12.11
CA LYS A 119 0.06 5.40 -13.42
C LYS A 119 -1.18 6.28 -13.22
N GLU A 120 -2.27 5.69 -12.73
CA GLU A 120 -3.53 6.40 -12.50
C GLU A 120 -3.84 6.57 -11.00
N TYR A 121 -4.46 7.70 -10.66
CA TYR A 121 -5.10 7.89 -9.36
C TYR A 121 -6.40 8.68 -9.48
N LYS A 122 -7.52 8.07 -9.08
CA LYS A 122 -8.82 8.74 -8.94
C LYS A 122 -9.23 8.82 -7.47
N GLY A 123 -9.42 10.03 -6.95
CA GLY A 123 -10.04 10.26 -5.64
C GLY A 123 -9.30 11.25 -4.74
N ARG A 124 -9.24 10.96 -3.43
CA ARG A 124 -8.71 11.89 -2.42
C ARG A 124 -7.42 11.38 -1.80
N LYS A 125 -6.33 12.12 -1.95
CA LYS A 125 -5.05 11.80 -1.33
C LYS A 125 -4.66 12.85 -0.30
N ARG A 126 -4.46 12.43 0.94
CA ARG A 126 -3.76 13.21 1.97
C ARG A 126 -2.38 12.59 2.20
N MET A 127 -1.36 13.41 2.28
CA MET A 127 -0.01 12.98 2.59
C MET A 127 0.54 13.99 3.59
N LYS A 128 1.14 13.48 4.67
CA LYS A 128 1.80 14.32 5.65
C LYS A 128 3.19 14.66 5.13
N GLU A 129 4.02 13.62 5.01
CA GLU A 129 5.39 13.77 4.54
C GLU A 129 5.70 12.90 3.32
N TYR A 130 6.56 13.41 2.45
CA TYR A 130 7.17 12.65 1.37
C TYR A 130 8.66 12.98 1.23
N LYS A 131 9.53 11.98 1.42
CA LYS A 131 10.98 12.07 1.14
C LYS A 131 11.35 11.13 -0.01
N GLY A 132 11.83 11.65 -1.14
CA GLY A 132 12.39 10.86 -2.24
C GLY A 132 11.87 11.21 -3.63
N ARG A 133 11.69 10.19 -4.50
CA ARG A 133 11.34 10.39 -5.92
C ARG A 133 9.94 9.88 -6.24
N ARG A 134 9.08 10.78 -6.73
CA ARG A 134 7.72 10.45 -7.17
C ARG A 134 7.52 10.68 -8.66
N ARG A 135 7.03 9.66 -9.36
CA ARG A 135 6.42 9.77 -10.71
C ARG A 135 4.92 9.47 -10.62
N MET A 136 4.12 10.26 -11.32
CA MET A 136 2.67 10.13 -11.43
C MET A 136 2.28 10.48 -12.87
N GLU A 137 1.61 9.58 -13.58
CA GLU A 137 1.18 9.83 -14.96
C GLU A 137 -0.13 10.65 -14.88
N GLU A 138 -1.22 10.05 -14.41
CA GLU A 138 -2.51 10.71 -14.27
C GLU A 138 -2.95 10.88 -12.80
N TYR A 139 -3.60 12.01 -12.50
CA TYR A 139 -4.28 12.23 -11.23
C TYR A 139 -5.60 12.98 -11.40
N LYS A 140 -6.70 12.35 -11.02
CA LYS A 140 -8.03 12.94 -10.95
C LYS A 140 -8.54 13.05 -9.51
N GLY A 141 -8.70 14.26 -9.00
CA GLY A 141 -9.38 14.52 -7.73
C GLY A 141 -8.67 15.51 -6.79
N ARG A 142 -8.71 15.25 -5.47
CA ARG A 142 -8.22 16.21 -4.45
C ARG A 142 -6.94 15.72 -3.79
N ARG A 143 -5.87 16.52 -3.83
CA ARG A 143 -4.59 16.22 -3.19
C ARG A 143 -4.24 17.25 -2.13
N ARG A 144 -3.98 16.80 -0.90
CA ARG A 144 -3.36 17.60 0.17
C ARG A 144 -2.00 17.01 0.53
N MET A 145 -0.99 17.86 0.60
CA MET A 145 0.41 17.53 0.90
C MET A 145 0.94 18.54 1.93
N GLN A 146 1.43 18.09 3.09
CA GLN A 146 2.07 19.02 4.04
C GLN A 146 3.52 19.26 3.60
N GLU A 147 4.38 18.25 3.68
CA GLU A 147 5.81 18.39 3.37
C GLU A 147 6.24 17.46 2.22
N TYR A 148 7.04 17.99 1.29
CA TYR A 148 7.64 17.23 0.21
C TYR A 148 9.12 17.58 0.04
N LYS A 149 10.00 16.60 0.20
CA LYS A 149 11.45 16.68 0.00
C LYS A 149 11.90 15.72 -1.11
N GLY A 150 12.37 16.25 -2.24
CA GLY A 150 12.95 15.48 -3.35
C GLY A 150 12.35 15.77 -4.72
N ARG A 151 12.43 14.81 -5.65
CA ARG A 151 12.03 15.01 -7.06
C ARG A 151 10.61 14.54 -7.34
N LYS A 152 9.84 15.34 -8.07
CA LYS A 152 8.45 15.02 -8.46
C LYS A 152 8.27 15.20 -9.97
N ARG A 153 7.82 14.16 -10.67
CA ARG A 153 7.26 14.22 -12.04
C ARG A 153 5.76 13.93 -11.98
N MET A 154 4.98 14.75 -12.68
CA MET A 154 3.52 14.64 -12.80
C MET A 154 3.16 15.08 -14.22
N GLU A 155 2.57 14.17 -15.01
CA GLU A 155 2.25 14.41 -16.42
C GLU A 155 0.88 15.10 -16.52
N GLU A 156 -0.19 14.49 -16.00
CA GLU A 156 -1.53 15.07 -15.98
C GLU A 156 -2.07 15.27 -14.56
N TYR A 157 -2.81 16.36 -14.33
CA TYR A 157 -3.49 16.63 -13.08
C TYR A 157 -4.83 17.34 -13.27
N LYS A 158 -5.94 16.65 -12.98
CA LYS A 158 -7.29 17.21 -12.98
C LYS A 158 -7.87 17.27 -11.56
N GLY A 159 -8.00 18.47 -11.00
CA GLY A 159 -8.69 18.71 -9.73
C GLY A 159 -7.97 19.69 -8.80
N ARG A 160 -8.20 19.59 -7.49
CA ARG A 160 -7.69 20.57 -6.50
C ARG A 160 -6.44 20.09 -5.80
N ARG A 161 -5.37 20.90 -5.76
CA ARG A 161 -4.10 20.60 -5.08
C ARG A 161 -3.83 21.63 -3.99
N ARG A 162 -3.44 21.16 -2.80
CA ARG A 162 -2.86 21.98 -1.73
C ARG A 162 -1.51 21.39 -1.30
N MET A 163 -0.47 22.21 -1.24
CA MET A 163 0.88 21.86 -0.84
C MET A 163 1.38 22.94 0.12
N LYS A 164 1.81 22.58 1.34
CA LYS A 164 2.33 23.56 2.30
C LYS A 164 3.81 23.85 2.06
N GLU A 165 4.63 22.80 1.97
CA GLU A 165 6.08 22.92 1.83
C GLU A 165 6.60 22.00 0.71
N TYR A 166 7.50 22.52 -0.11
CA TYR A 166 8.21 21.79 -1.15
C TYR A 166 9.70 22.17 -1.15
N LYS A 167 10.56 21.18 -0.93
CA LYS A 167 12.02 21.29 -0.98
C LYS A 167 12.55 20.37 -2.07
N ARG A 168 13.07 20.97 -3.14
CA ARG A 168 13.75 20.23 -4.21
C ARG A 168 15.14 19.81 -3.73
N ARG A 169 15.49 18.55 -3.96
CA ARG A 169 16.85 17.97 -3.93
C ARG A 169 16.98 17.17 -5.23
#